data_AF-A0A3B1AIW8-F1
#
_entry.id   AF-A0A3B1AIW8-F1
#
_cell.length_a   1.000
_cell.length_b   1.000
_cell.length_c   1.000
_cell.angle_alpha   90.00
_cell.angle_beta   90.00
_cell.angle_gamma   90.00
#
_symmetry.space_group_name_H-M   'P 1'
#
loop_
_entity.id
_entity.type
_entity.pdbx_description
1 polymer ?
#
loop_
_entity_poly.entity_id
_entity_poly.type
_entity_poly.pdbx_seq_one_letter_code
_entity_poly.pdbx_strand_id
1 'polypeptide(L)'
;MMTEPQIVSDLAIPPGEYLEEVLEDIGLTQAELARRMGRPSQAINEIVKGEKSITPETAIQLEKVVGVPAYIWSSLEAEYRLIRASQIEAEIAKEEESLLGSFPYSELSKLGLVEKTRIPLSKVQSLRRFFGVSSLFNLKRVREYRPAFRQSSDNDVNHEALVSWLRAGAVLANKIDCQKFDKGVLLSNIEDIRALT
;
A
#
# COMPACT_ATOMS: atom_id res chain seq x y z
N MET A 1 -6.66 -17.20 7.35
CA MET A 1 -6.24 -16.81 8.71
C MET A 1 -6.56 -15.33 8.84
N MET A 2 -7.63 -14.98 9.55
CA MET A 2 -7.98 -13.57 9.77
C MET A 2 -7.10 -13.11 10.94
N THR A 3 -5.99 -12.45 10.64
CA THR A 3 -5.16 -11.83 11.68
C THR A 3 -6.02 -10.79 12.38
N GLU A 4 -6.14 -10.88 13.70
CA GLU A 4 -6.78 -9.83 14.50
C GLU A 4 -6.14 -8.49 14.15
N PRO A 5 -6.93 -7.40 14.05
CA PRO A 5 -6.37 -6.10 13.74
C PRO A 5 -5.39 -5.73 14.85
N GLN A 6 -4.09 -5.79 14.55
CA GLN A 6 -3.08 -5.25 15.43
C GLN A 6 -3.39 -3.78 15.61
N ILE A 7 -3.59 -3.36 16.86
CA ILE A 7 -3.71 -1.94 17.20
C ILE A 7 -2.31 -1.36 17.02
N VAL A 8 -2.07 -0.76 15.86
CA VAL A 8 -0.83 -0.04 15.55
C VAL A 8 -1.05 1.42 15.89
N SER A 9 -0.06 2.07 16.50
CA SER A 9 -0.13 3.50 16.78
C SER A 9 -0.16 4.29 15.47
N ASP A 10 -1.07 5.26 15.36
CA ASP A 10 -1.11 6.19 14.22
C ASP A 10 -0.16 7.39 14.43
N LEU A 11 0.53 7.46 15.58
CA LEU A 11 1.43 8.53 15.95
C LEU A 11 2.84 8.25 15.45
N ALA A 12 3.33 9.10 14.55
CA ALA A 12 4.69 9.06 14.03
C ALA A 12 5.66 9.68 15.04
N ILE A 13 6.01 8.92 16.09
CA ILE A 13 7.01 9.33 17.08
C ILE A 13 8.40 9.02 16.52
N PRO A 14 9.27 10.04 16.31
CA PRO A 14 10.61 9.80 15.80
C PRO A 14 11.45 9.05 16.85
N PRO A 15 12.25 8.04 16.46
CA PRO A 15 13.14 7.33 17.39
C PRO A 15 14.15 8.26 18.08
N GLY A 16 14.40 9.42 17.48
CA GLY A 16 15.22 10.49 17.99
C GLY A 16 14.73 11.09 19.32
N GLU A 17 13.42 11.10 19.57
CA GLU A 17 12.84 11.56 20.84
C GLU A 17 13.23 10.60 21.97
N TYR A 18 13.10 9.29 21.74
CA TYR A 18 13.59 8.27 22.67
C TYR A 18 15.10 8.33 22.87
N LEU A 19 15.86 8.69 21.83
CA LEU A 19 17.31 8.91 21.96
C LEU A 19 17.63 10.10 22.88
N GLU A 20 16.84 11.18 22.84
CA GLU A 20 17.03 12.31 23.77
C GLU A 20 16.81 11.88 25.23
N GLU A 21 15.75 11.12 25.51
CA GLU A 21 15.49 10.58 26.86
C GLU A 21 16.65 9.70 27.35
N VAL A 22 17.12 8.76 26.51
CA VAL A 22 18.25 7.88 26.83
C VAL A 22 19.52 8.68 27.10
N LEU A 23 19.74 9.77 26.35
CA LEU A 23 20.90 10.65 26.52
C LEU A 23 20.82 11.45 27.84
N GLU A 24 19.64 11.93 28.21
CA GLU A 24 19.38 12.61 29.48
C GLU A 24 19.63 11.68 30.67
N ASP A 25 19.12 10.45 30.62
CA ASP A 25 19.27 9.45 31.68
C ASP A 25 20.74 9.11 31.99
N ILE A 26 21.60 9.08 30.97
CA ILE A 26 23.03 8.79 31.12
C ILE A 26 23.89 10.07 31.23
N GLY A 27 23.29 11.25 31.25
CA GLY A 27 23.98 12.54 31.34
C GLY A 27 24.88 12.87 30.15
N LEU A 28 24.53 12.40 28.95
CA LEU A 28 25.32 12.56 27.73
C LEU A 28 24.70 13.59 26.79
N THR A 29 25.47 14.59 26.35
CA THR A 29 24.98 15.54 25.35
C THR A 29 25.00 14.94 23.94
N GLN A 30 24.12 15.40 23.04
CA GLN A 30 24.15 15.02 21.61
C GLN A 30 25.52 15.29 20.96
N ALA A 31 26.18 16.38 21.34
CA ALA A 31 27.51 16.72 20.85
C ALA A 31 28.57 15.71 21.30
N GLU A 32 28.47 15.21 22.53
CA GLU A 32 29.36 14.16 23.03
C GLU A 32 29.04 12.81 22.38
N LEU A 33 27.76 12.47 22.18
CA LEU A 33 27.35 11.30 21.41
C LEU A 33 27.97 11.32 20.01
N ALA A 34 27.89 12.45 19.31
CA ALA A 34 28.47 12.64 17.98
C ALA A 34 29.98 12.34 17.98
N ARG A 35 30.72 12.87 18.97
CA ARG A 35 32.15 12.60 19.15
C ARG A 35 32.42 11.11 19.40
N ARG A 36 31.66 10.44 20.27
CA ARG A 36 31.81 9.02 20.59
C ARG A 36 31.51 8.10 19.40
N MET A 37 30.56 8.49 18.54
CA MET A 37 30.21 7.77 17.32
C MET A 37 31.12 8.10 16.13
N GLY A 38 31.99 9.12 16.24
CA GLY A 38 32.78 9.62 15.11
C GLY A 38 31.91 10.22 14.00
N ARG A 39 30.78 10.84 14.36
CA ARG A 39 29.82 11.44 13.41
C ARG A 39 29.74 12.96 13.57
N PRO A 40 29.35 13.69 12.51
CA PRO A 40 29.04 15.11 12.63
C PRO A 40 27.89 15.34 13.61
N SER A 41 27.98 16.35 14.48
CA SER A 41 26.89 16.71 15.40
C SER A 41 25.57 16.99 14.67
N GLN A 42 25.65 17.51 13.45
CA GLN A 42 24.49 17.69 12.57
C GLN A 42 23.76 16.37 12.30
N ALA A 43 24.48 15.27 12.08
CA ALA A 43 23.85 13.98 11.81
C ALA A 43 23.07 13.45 13.02
N ILE A 44 23.54 13.71 14.24
CA ILE A 44 22.83 13.34 15.46
C ILE A 44 21.58 14.22 15.63
N ASN A 45 21.69 15.53 15.42
CA ASN A 45 20.55 16.45 15.46
C ASN A 45 19.45 16.08 14.44
N GLU A 46 19.83 15.73 13.21
CA GLU A 46 18.88 15.28 12.18
C GLU A 46 18.20 13.95 12.55
N ILE A 47 18.90 13.04 13.26
CA ILE A 47 18.31 11.80 13.79
C ILE A 47 17.29 12.13 14.88
N VAL A 48 17.65 13.01 15.81
CA VAL A 48 16.78 13.47 16.89
C VAL A 48 15.48 14.05 16.35
N LYS A 49 15.56 14.89 15.31
CA LYS A 49 14.38 15.47 14.63
C LYS A 49 13.58 14.48 13.76
N GLY A 50 14.04 13.25 13.59
CA GLY A 50 13.42 12.27 12.67
C GLY A 50 13.62 12.57 11.18
N GLU A 51 14.46 13.55 10.85
CA GLU A 51 14.78 13.90 9.46
C GLU A 51 15.69 12.84 8.84
N LYS A 52 16.67 12.36 9.60
CA LYS A 52 17.61 11.32 9.19
C LYS A 52 17.28 9.98 9.82
N SER A 53 17.36 8.92 9.02
CA SER A 53 17.08 7.57 9.49
C SER A 53 18.19 7.00 10.35
N ILE A 54 17.80 6.25 11.38
CA ILE A 54 18.71 5.36 12.09
C ILE A 54 18.92 4.11 11.23
N THR A 55 20.02 4.07 10.48
CA THR A 55 20.41 2.87 9.71
C THR A 55 20.87 1.73 10.62
N PRO A 56 20.90 0.47 10.17
CA PRO A 56 21.42 -0.65 10.98
C PRO A 56 22.84 -0.40 11.54
N GLU A 57 23.73 0.21 10.76
CA GLU A 57 25.08 0.57 11.22
C GLU A 57 25.04 1.65 12.31
N THR A 58 24.11 2.60 12.18
CA THR A 58 23.89 3.65 13.19
C THR A 58 23.32 3.06 14.48
N ALA A 59 22.39 2.11 14.38
CA ALA A 59 21.83 1.39 15.52
C ALA A 59 22.90 0.60 16.29
N ILE A 60 23.79 -0.10 15.59
CA ILE A 60 24.93 -0.81 16.20
C ILE A 60 25.88 0.16 16.91
N GLN A 61 26.11 1.34 16.34
CA GLN A 61 26.94 2.37 16.98
C GLN A 61 26.26 2.96 18.21
N LEU A 62 24.94 3.21 18.16
CA LEU A 62 24.17 3.66 19.31
C LEU A 62 24.24 2.63 20.43
N GLU A 63 24.01 1.34 20.15
CA GLU A 63 24.13 0.27 21.15
C GLU A 63 25.48 0.29 21.87
N LYS A 64 26.57 0.48 21.13
CA LYS A 64 27.92 0.55 21.72
C LYS A 64 28.13 1.77 22.64
N VAL A 65 27.42 2.87 22.42
CA VAL A 65 27.62 4.12 23.17
C VAL A 65 26.62 4.27 24.32
N VAL A 66 25.34 3.95 24.07
CA VAL A 66 24.24 4.16 25.03
C VAL A 66 23.70 2.86 25.64
N GLY A 67 24.13 1.69 25.16
CA GLY A 67 23.80 0.38 25.75
C GLY A 67 22.43 -0.20 25.38
N VAL A 68 21.60 0.54 24.63
CA VAL A 68 20.30 0.06 24.14
C VAL A 68 20.50 -0.83 22.90
N PRO A 69 19.97 -2.07 22.85
CA PRO A 69 20.19 -2.99 21.74
C PRO A 69 19.81 -2.42 20.37
N ALA A 70 20.62 -2.70 19.34
CA ALA A 70 20.44 -2.19 17.98
C ALA A 70 19.07 -2.53 17.35
N TYR A 71 18.51 -3.70 17.70
CA TYR A 71 17.21 -4.12 17.17
C TYR A 71 16.06 -3.23 17.66
N ILE A 72 16.17 -2.62 18.85
CA ILE A 72 15.18 -1.68 19.39
C ILE A 72 15.14 -0.44 18.51
N TRP A 73 16.31 0.17 18.25
CA TRP A 73 16.42 1.35 17.39
C TRP A 73 15.90 1.09 15.97
N SER A 74 16.25 -0.07 15.41
CA SER A 74 15.80 -0.44 14.06
C SER A 74 14.29 -0.67 14.00
N SER A 75 13.69 -1.21 15.07
CA SER A 75 12.24 -1.43 15.16
C SER A 75 11.48 -0.11 15.25
N LEU A 76 11.93 0.81 16.13
CA LEU A 76 11.37 2.15 16.27
C LEU A 76 11.46 2.93 14.95
N GLU A 77 12.61 2.88 14.27
CA GLU A 77 12.80 3.54 12.98
C GLU A 77 11.86 2.98 11.91
N ALA A 78 11.72 1.65 11.83
CA ALA A 78 10.83 1.01 10.88
C ALA A 78 9.36 1.42 11.11
N GLU A 79 8.92 1.41 12.37
CA GLU A 79 7.57 1.82 12.77
C GLU A 79 7.32 3.29 12.42
N TYR A 80 8.20 4.20 12.85
CA TYR A 80 8.11 5.64 12.56
C TYR A 80 7.99 5.91 11.06
N ARG A 81 8.87 5.30 10.25
CA ARG A 81 8.89 5.50 8.79
C ARG A 81 7.65 4.95 8.12
N LEU A 82 7.16 3.79 8.57
CA LEU A 82 5.94 3.19 8.04
C LEU A 82 4.72 4.08 8.33
N ILE A 83 4.57 4.58 9.55
CA ILE A 83 3.46 5.47 9.93
C ILE A 83 3.53 6.76 9.11
N ARG A 84 4.70 7.40 9.05
CA ARG A 84 4.90 8.63 8.28
C ARG A 84 4.61 8.45 6.80
N ALA A 85 5.08 7.35 6.19
CA ALA A 85 4.79 7.03 4.79
C ALA A 85 3.30 6.79 4.57
N SER A 86 2.63 6.10 5.50
CA SER A 86 1.19 5.84 5.44
C SER A 86 0.36 7.13 5.52
N GLN A 87 0.78 8.10 6.35
CA GLN A 87 0.14 9.42 6.42
C GLN A 87 0.28 10.18 5.10
N ILE A 88 1.48 10.21 4.51
CA ILE A 88 1.71 10.84 3.20
C ILE A 88 0.86 10.16 2.12
N GLU A 89 0.82 8.83 2.12
CA GLU A 89 0.02 8.05 1.17
C GLU A 89 -1.48 8.33 1.32
N ALA A 90 -1.97 8.52 2.54
CA ALA A 90 -3.34 8.90 2.80
C ALA A 90 -3.68 10.30 2.24
N GLU A 91 -2.76 11.26 2.33
CA GLU A 91 -2.93 12.58 1.71
C GLU A 91 -2.97 12.48 0.18
N ILE A 92 -2.08 11.71 -0.44
CA ILE A 92 -2.08 11.48 -1.89
C ILE A 92 -3.39 10.80 -2.33
N ALA A 93 -3.88 9.84 -1.54
CA ALA A 93 -5.12 9.14 -1.82
C ALA A 93 -6.36 10.05 -1.81
N LYS A 94 -6.32 11.21 -1.14
CA LYS A 94 -7.41 12.20 -1.20
C LYS A 94 -7.59 12.78 -2.60
N GLU A 95 -6.51 12.93 -3.37
CA GLU A 95 -6.59 13.43 -4.75
C GLU A 95 -7.37 12.46 -5.66
N GLU A 96 -7.29 11.17 -5.35
CA GLU A 96 -8.00 10.11 -6.07
C GLU A 96 -9.50 10.04 -5.75
N GLU A 97 -9.97 10.72 -4.69
CA GLU A 97 -11.40 10.78 -4.37
C GLU A 97 -12.21 11.38 -5.52
N SER A 98 -11.60 12.29 -6.29
CA SER A 98 -12.19 12.87 -7.51
C SER A 98 -12.58 11.82 -8.56
N LEU A 99 -11.89 10.69 -8.60
CA LEU A 99 -12.14 9.61 -9.56
C LEU A 99 -13.29 8.69 -9.14
N LEU A 100 -13.71 8.71 -7.86
CA LEU A 100 -14.70 7.77 -7.33
C LEU A 100 -16.03 7.80 -8.10
N GLY A 101 -16.42 8.97 -8.65
CA GLY A 101 -17.63 9.12 -9.44
C GLY A 101 -17.62 8.33 -10.76
N SER A 102 -16.45 8.01 -11.29
CA SER A 102 -16.31 7.25 -12.53
C SER A 102 -16.40 5.74 -12.33
N PHE A 103 -16.30 5.25 -11.09
CA PHE A 103 -16.33 3.82 -10.78
C PHE A 103 -17.73 3.35 -10.31
N PRO A 104 -18.23 2.19 -10.76
CA PRO A 104 -19.47 1.56 -10.29
C PRO A 104 -19.27 0.91 -8.90
N TYR A 105 -18.88 1.71 -7.90
CA TYR A 105 -18.54 1.21 -6.56
C TYR A 105 -19.73 0.50 -5.90
N SER A 106 -20.94 1.04 -6.07
CA SER A 106 -22.14 0.52 -5.42
C SER A 106 -22.45 -0.92 -5.87
N GLU A 107 -22.23 -1.19 -7.14
CA GLU A 107 -22.45 -2.47 -7.79
C GLU A 107 -21.36 -3.46 -7.40
N LEU A 108 -20.09 -3.05 -7.45
CA LEU A 108 -18.97 -3.88 -6.98
C LEU A 108 -19.15 -4.29 -5.51
N SER A 109 -19.66 -3.38 -4.68
CA SER A 109 -19.90 -3.62 -3.27
C SER A 109 -21.08 -4.56 -3.03
N LYS A 110 -22.14 -4.48 -3.86
CA LYS A 110 -23.25 -5.46 -3.85
C LYS A 110 -22.77 -6.87 -4.23
N LEU A 111 -21.84 -6.98 -5.17
CA LEU A 111 -21.22 -8.25 -5.58
C LEU A 111 -20.22 -8.81 -4.55
N GLY A 112 -19.94 -8.07 -3.46
CA GLY A 112 -18.98 -8.48 -2.44
C GLY A 112 -17.52 -8.48 -2.93
N LEU A 113 -17.23 -7.73 -4.00
CA LEU A 113 -15.86 -7.61 -4.56
C LEU A 113 -15.06 -6.51 -3.88
N VAL A 114 -15.74 -5.52 -3.30
CA VAL A 114 -15.15 -4.43 -2.51
C VAL A 114 -15.92 -4.24 -1.20
N GLU A 115 -15.25 -3.65 -0.20
CA GLU A 115 -15.83 -3.42 1.12
C GLU A 115 -17.04 -2.46 1.08
N LYS A 116 -18.04 -2.71 1.92
CA LYS A 116 -19.20 -1.80 2.07
C LYS A 116 -18.81 -0.63 2.97
N THR A 117 -18.35 0.46 2.38
CA THR A 117 -17.99 1.68 3.12
C THR A 117 -18.61 2.94 2.51
N ARG A 118 -18.84 3.93 3.38
CA ARG A 118 -19.31 5.28 3.00
C ARG A 118 -18.18 6.30 2.98
N ILE A 119 -17.05 5.99 3.62
CA ILE A 119 -15.90 6.89 3.76
C ILE A 119 -15.15 6.96 2.42
N PRO A 120 -14.98 8.14 1.80
CA PRO A 120 -14.33 8.28 0.49
C PRO A 120 -12.92 7.64 0.43
N LEU A 121 -12.05 7.99 1.36
CA LEU A 121 -10.70 7.43 1.47
C LEU A 121 -10.70 5.89 1.54
N SER A 122 -11.60 5.30 2.33
CA SER A 122 -11.75 3.83 2.42
C SER A 122 -12.23 3.21 1.11
N LYS A 123 -13.05 3.91 0.32
CA LYS A 123 -13.43 3.46 -1.03
C LYS A 123 -12.23 3.45 -1.96
N VAL A 124 -11.41 4.50 -1.96
CA VAL A 124 -10.18 4.58 -2.76
C VAL A 124 -9.25 3.42 -2.42
N GLN A 125 -8.99 3.19 -1.13
CA GLN A 125 -8.16 2.08 -0.67
C GLN A 125 -8.73 0.71 -1.07
N SER A 126 -10.05 0.54 -0.98
CA SER A 126 -10.73 -0.69 -1.41
C SER A 126 -10.59 -0.93 -2.91
N LEU A 127 -10.75 0.12 -3.73
CA LEU A 127 -10.57 0.04 -5.18
C LEU A 127 -9.12 -0.27 -5.55
N ARG A 128 -8.13 0.40 -4.93
CA ARG A 128 -6.71 0.11 -5.13
C ARG A 128 -6.38 -1.36 -4.86
N ARG A 129 -6.91 -1.93 -3.75
CA ARG A 129 -6.78 -3.36 -3.42
C ARG A 129 -7.46 -4.26 -4.44
N PHE A 130 -8.68 -3.93 -4.86
CA PHE A 130 -9.44 -4.70 -5.85
C PHE A 130 -8.74 -4.78 -7.22
N PHE A 131 -8.20 -3.66 -7.69
CA PHE A 131 -7.45 -3.58 -8.93
C PHE A 131 -5.99 -4.04 -8.80
N GLY A 132 -5.45 -4.15 -7.58
CA GLY A 132 -4.06 -4.52 -7.35
C GLY A 132 -3.07 -3.43 -7.78
N VAL A 133 -3.41 -2.15 -7.58
CA VAL A 133 -2.59 -1.00 -7.97
C VAL A 133 -2.26 -0.11 -6.77
N SER A 134 -1.09 0.52 -6.79
CA SER A 134 -0.71 1.51 -5.75
C SER A 134 -1.50 2.82 -5.85
N SER A 135 -1.93 3.19 -7.05
CA SER A 135 -2.72 4.41 -7.33
C SER A 135 -3.72 4.15 -8.44
N LEU A 136 -4.93 4.70 -8.32
CA LEU A 136 -5.97 4.58 -9.36
C LEU A 136 -5.58 5.28 -10.67
N PHE A 137 -4.71 6.29 -10.62
CA PHE A 137 -4.18 6.93 -11.83
C PHE A 137 -3.35 5.97 -12.70
N ASN A 138 -2.81 4.90 -12.11
CA ASN A 138 -2.01 3.91 -12.84
C ASN A 138 -2.83 2.91 -13.66
N LEU A 139 -4.16 2.87 -13.51
CA LEU A 139 -5.00 1.92 -14.24
C LEU A 139 -4.80 2.00 -15.76
N LYS A 140 -4.71 3.21 -16.30
CA LYS A 140 -4.48 3.48 -17.74
C LYS A 140 -3.10 3.03 -18.24
N ARG A 141 -2.19 2.64 -17.34
CA ARG A 141 -0.84 2.15 -17.67
C ARG A 141 -0.76 0.63 -17.64
N VAL A 142 -1.71 -0.05 -17.00
CA VAL A 142 -1.73 -1.50 -16.89
C VAL A 142 -2.29 -2.11 -18.17
N ARG A 143 -1.59 -3.10 -18.74
CA ARG A 143 -1.98 -3.75 -20.00
C ARG A 143 -3.33 -4.46 -19.91
N GLU A 144 -3.59 -5.15 -18.80
CA GLU A 144 -4.86 -5.87 -18.55
C GLU A 144 -6.08 -4.95 -18.61
N TYR A 145 -5.90 -3.68 -18.24
CA TYR A 145 -6.94 -2.66 -18.24
C TYR A 145 -7.00 -1.85 -19.54
N ARG A 146 -6.23 -2.25 -20.56
CA ARG A 146 -6.28 -1.69 -21.92
C ARG A 146 -6.58 -2.76 -22.97
N PRO A 147 -7.71 -3.48 -22.88
CA PRO A 147 -8.05 -4.45 -23.92
C PRO A 147 -8.31 -3.73 -25.25
N ALA A 148 -7.94 -4.39 -26.35
CA ALA A 148 -8.37 -3.99 -27.68
C ALA A 148 -9.76 -4.60 -27.91
N PHE A 149 -10.80 -3.78 -27.87
CA PHE A 149 -12.18 -4.19 -28.17
C PHE A 149 -12.73 -3.38 -29.33
N ARG A 150 -13.68 -3.99 -30.06
CA ARG A 150 -14.46 -3.29 -31.08
C ARG A 150 -15.50 -2.43 -30.36
N GLN A 151 -15.46 -1.12 -30.58
CA GLN A 151 -16.40 -0.16 -29.99
C GLN A 151 -17.21 0.51 -31.10
N SER A 152 -18.50 0.75 -30.84
CA SER A 152 -19.32 1.62 -31.69
C SER A 152 -18.85 3.08 -31.54
N SER A 153 -18.82 3.82 -32.63
CA SER A 153 -18.34 5.21 -32.67
C SER A 153 -19.20 6.21 -31.89
N ASP A 154 -20.43 5.84 -31.50
CA ASP A 154 -21.44 6.78 -30.98
C ASP A 154 -21.48 6.94 -29.45
N ASN A 155 -20.67 6.18 -28.68
CA ASN A 155 -20.70 6.26 -27.21
C ASN A 155 -19.32 6.53 -26.60
N ASP A 156 -19.24 7.56 -25.75
CA ASP A 156 -18.12 7.80 -24.84
C ASP A 156 -18.19 6.77 -23.70
N VAL A 157 -17.44 5.67 -23.85
CA VAL A 157 -17.42 4.60 -22.85
C VAL A 157 -16.53 5.03 -21.69
N ASN A 158 -17.13 5.13 -20.50
CA ASN A 158 -16.40 5.35 -19.26
C ASN A 158 -15.40 4.19 -19.05
N HIS A 159 -14.12 4.49 -19.20
CA HIS A 159 -13.03 3.53 -19.13
C HIS A 159 -12.94 2.88 -17.74
N GLU A 160 -13.09 3.68 -16.68
CA GLU A 160 -13.03 3.27 -15.29
C GLU A 160 -14.15 2.27 -14.94
N ALA A 161 -15.35 2.48 -15.49
CA ALA A 161 -16.44 1.51 -15.37
C ALA A 161 -16.15 0.21 -16.13
N LEU A 162 -15.62 0.30 -17.35
CA LEU A 162 -15.28 -0.88 -18.16
C LEU A 162 -14.23 -1.75 -17.45
N VAL A 163 -13.13 -1.16 -16.98
CA VAL A 163 -12.05 -1.90 -16.31
C VAL A 163 -12.52 -2.52 -14.99
N SER A 164 -13.46 -1.88 -14.31
CA SER A 164 -14.13 -2.44 -13.12
C SER A 164 -14.79 -3.78 -13.43
N TRP A 165 -15.55 -3.83 -14.52
CA TRP A 165 -16.27 -5.03 -14.92
C TRP A 165 -15.35 -6.13 -15.47
N LEU A 166 -14.31 -5.75 -16.22
CA LEU A 166 -13.29 -6.71 -16.66
C LEU A 166 -12.59 -7.36 -15.48
N ARG A 167 -12.17 -6.57 -14.48
CA ARG A 167 -11.55 -7.08 -13.26
C ARG A 167 -12.52 -7.93 -12.45
N ALA A 168 -13.77 -7.51 -12.32
CA ALA A 168 -14.81 -8.28 -11.63
C ALA A 168 -15.00 -9.66 -12.28
N GLY A 169 -15.10 -9.72 -13.60
CA GLY A 169 -15.18 -10.96 -14.36
C GLY A 169 -13.98 -11.86 -14.10
N ALA A 170 -12.75 -11.32 -14.14
CA ALA A 170 -11.54 -12.08 -13.86
C ALA A 170 -11.50 -12.64 -12.42
N VAL A 171 -11.87 -11.83 -11.42
CA VAL A 171 -11.90 -12.24 -10.01
C VAL A 171 -12.94 -13.33 -9.77
N LEU A 172 -14.11 -13.23 -10.40
CA LEU A 172 -15.16 -14.25 -10.30
C LEU A 172 -14.77 -15.53 -11.03
N ALA A 173 -14.20 -15.43 -12.23
CA ALA A 173 -13.73 -16.57 -13.00
C ALA A 173 -12.65 -17.36 -12.26
N ASN A 174 -11.73 -16.67 -11.54
CA ASN A 174 -10.70 -17.32 -10.73
C ASN A 174 -11.26 -18.16 -9.56
N LYS A 175 -12.53 -18.01 -9.19
CA LYS A 175 -13.18 -18.86 -8.18
C LYS A 175 -13.76 -20.15 -8.76
N ILE A 176 -13.85 -20.25 -10.08
CA ILE A 176 -14.38 -21.41 -10.78
C ILE A 176 -13.21 -22.36 -11.00
N ASP A 177 -13.29 -23.55 -10.39
CA ASP A 177 -12.31 -24.60 -10.67
C ASP A 177 -12.58 -25.18 -12.06
N CYS A 178 -11.59 -25.05 -12.93
CA CYS A 178 -11.67 -25.48 -14.33
C CYS A 178 -10.62 -26.54 -14.58
N GLN A 179 -10.98 -27.58 -15.34
CA GLN A 179 -10.01 -28.54 -15.84
C GLN A 179 -9.02 -27.87 -16.79
N LYS A 180 -7.84 -28.47 -16.95
CA LYS A 180 -6.85 -27.99 -17.93
C LYS A 180 -7.49 -27.95 -19.32
N PHE A 181 -7.13 -26.92 -20.08
CA PHE A 181 -7.63 -26.75 -21.43
C PHE A 181 -7.33 -27.98 -22.30
N ASP A 182 -8.38 -28.54 -22.88
CA ASP A 182 -8.29 -29.61 -23.89
C ASP A 182 -8.96 -29.15 -25.19
N LYS A 183 -8.17 -29.10 -26.26
CA LYS A 183 -8.61 -28.65 -27.58
C LYS A 183 -9.63 -29.61 -28.21
N GLY A 184 -9.49 -30.92 -27.99
CA GLY A 184 -10.41 -31.92 -28.56
C GLY A 184 -11.79 -31.80 -27.95
N VAL A 185 -11.86 -31.63 -26.63
CA VAL A 185 -13.11 -31.39 -25.89
C VAL A 185 -13.76 -30.07 -26.30
N LEU A 186 -12.97 -29.01 -26.52
CA LEU A 186 -13.54 -27.75 -27.02
C LEU A 186 -14.22 -27.94 -28.38
N LEU A 187 -13.52 -28.58 -29.33
CA LEU A 187 -14.04 -28.76 -30.69
C LEU A 187 -15.31 -29.62 -30.73
N SER A 188 -15.39 -30.66 -29.90
CA SER A 188 -16.58 -31.52 -29.84
C SER A 188 -17.81 -30.81 -29.28
N ASN A 189 -17.64 -29.76 -28.47
CA ASN A 189 -18.72 -29.00 -27.86
C ASN A 189 -18.98 -27.64 -28.55
N ILE A 190 -18.40 -27.37 -29.73
CA ILE A 190 -18.58 -26.09 -30.44
C ILE A 190 -20.04 -25.82 -30.80
N GLU A 191 -20.79 -26.85 -31.22
CA GLU A 191 -22.20 -26.69 -31.61
C GLU A 191 -23.04 -26.23 -30.42
N ASP A 192 -22.85 -26.86 -29.26
CA ASP A 192 -23.55 -26.51 -28.02
C ASP A 192 -23.19 -25.10 -27.53
N ILE A 193 -21.91 -24.71 -27.62
CA ILE A 193 -21.47 -23.37 -27.24
C ILE A 193 -22.09 -22.31 -28.15
N ARG A 194 -22.18 -22.57 -29.46
CA ARG A 194 -22.79 -21.63 -30.41
C ARG A 194 -24.27 -21.40 -30.12
N ALA A 195 -24.99 -22.40 -29.62
CA ALA A 195 -26.39 -22.28 -29.26
C ALA A 195 -26.65 -21.40 -28.01
N LEU A 196 -25.61 -21.08 -27.23
CA LEU A 196 -25.69 -20.20 -26.04
C LEU A 196 -25.51 -18.70 -26.38
N THR A 197 -25.17 -18.38 -27.62
CA THR A 197 -24.95 -17.00 -28.13
C THR A 197 -26.09 -16.56 -29.02
#